data_AF-A0AAF0RF87-F1
#
_entry.id   AF-A0AAF0RF87-F1
#
_cell.length_a   1.000
_cell.length_b   1.000
_cell.length_c   1.000
_cell.angle_alpha   90.00
_cell.angle_beta   90.00
_cell.angle_gamma   90.00
#
_symmetry.space_group_name_H-M   'P 1'
#
loop_
_entity.id
_entity.type
_entity.pdbx_description
1 polymer ?
#
loop_
_entity_poly.entity_id
_entity_poly.type
_entity_poly.pdbx_seq_one_letter_code
_entity_poly.pdbx_strand_id
1 'polypeptide(L)'
;MTPRTVMAIGAVVLALVAGGASVDRLPGHDEDRAAAAEPTSTPTPVPSWRPVSAAALRTVDAVELGAESIVLRSDDRTVSVVSMRDAKHTVGVLNRLLGTPARTQTAVGDAGRCVPASTTSTWGGALRVAALREPAAAGNRVEIRVLRDHVRSRLGSPVELSGPDGVQVGDDVRSRIEHAPADERESLGSEDAEAWQLLLAPGWPSDHDDDGDNGVSVLTQESTVTVIGSPMPVHATRTC
;
A
#
# COMPACT_ATOMS: atom_id res chain seq x y z
N MET A 1 10.45 -0.15 -50.24
CA MET A 1 10.62 1.31 -50.43
C MET A 1 10.41 1.98 -49.09
N THR A 2 11.40 2.74 -48.61
CA THR A 2 11.29 3.70 -47.50
C THR A 2 10.47 4.93 -47.91
N PRO A 3 9.98 5.72 -46.93
CA PRO A 3 10.68 6.99 -46.71
C PRO A 3 11.00 7.29 -45.24
N ARG A 4 12.13 7.98 -45.07
CA ARG A 4 12.66 8.67 -43.88
C ARG A 4 12.13 10.10 -43.84
N THR A 5 11.97 10.72 -42.67
CA THR A 5 12.35 12.13 -42.31
C THR A 5 11.69 12.53 -40.96
N VAL A 6 12.17 13.44 -40.11
CA VAL A 6 13.45 14.05 -39.68
C VAL A 6 13.10 14.90 -38.43
N MET A 7 14.06 15.07 -37.50
CA MET A 7 14.01 15.95 -36.32
C MET A 7 13.59 17.41 -36.62
N ALA A 8 13.02 18.09 -35.62
CA ALA A 8 13.18 19.54 -35.47
C ALA A 8 13.47 19.91 -34.00
N ILE A 9 14.65 20.51 -33.79
CA ILE A 9 15.11 21.15 -32.56
C ILE A 9 14.62 22.59 -32.60
N GLY A 10 14.02 23.08 -31.51
CA GLY A 10 13.65 24.49 -31.35
C GLY A 10 14.30 25.06 -30.09
N ALA A 11 15.41 25.79 -30.27
CA ALA A 11 16.02 26.63 -29.25
C ALA A 11 15.34 28.01 -29.26
N VAL A 12 15.02 28.55 -28.08
CA VAL A 12 14.68 29.97 -27.93
C VAL A 12 15.72 30.60 -27.02
N VAL A 13 16.59 31.36 -27.64
CA VAL A 13 17.46 32.37 -27.02
C VAL A 13 16.63 33.64 -26.90
N LEU A 14 16.52 34.20 -25.70
CA LEU A 14 16.26 35.63 -25.53
C LEU A 14 17.32 36.22 -24.61
N ALA A 15 18.05 37.18 -25.16
CA ALA A 15 19.08 37.96 -24.49
C ALA A 15 18.74 39.45 -24.61
N LEU A 16 19.42 40.22 -23.76
CA LEU A 16 19.52 41.69 -23.69
C LEU A 16 18.34 42.40 -22.98
N VAL A 17 18.54 43.46 -22.19
CA VAL A 17 19.56 44.53 -22.25
C VAL A 17 19.96 45.01 -20.84
N ALA A 18 21.20 45.52 -20.79
CA ALA A 18 21.97 46.18 -19.74
C ALA A 18 21.31 47.28 -18.89
N GLY A 19 21.93 47.49 -17.71
CA GLY A 19 21.94 48.75 -16.97
C GLY A 19 23.18 48.79 -16.07
N GLY A 20 24.18 49.59 -16.44
CA GLY A 20 25.39 49.80 -15.65
C GLY A 20 25.23 50.95 -14.66
N ALA A 21 25.80 50.78 -13.48
CA ALA A 21 26.23 51.87 -12.59
C ALA A 21 27.42 51.37 -11.76
N SER A 22 28.58 51.96 -12.00
CA SER A 22 29.77 51.85 -11.16
C SER A 22 29.64 52.81 -9.98
N VAL A 23 29.83 52.31 -8.75
CA VAL A 23 30.10 53.14 -7.57
C VAL A 23 31.13 52.43 -6.68
N ASP A 24 31.99 53.27 -6.11
CA ASP A 24 33.28 53.04 -5.47
C ASP A 24 33.41 51.93 -4.40
N ARG A 25 34.64 51.42 -4.35
CA ARG A 25 35.20 50.63 -3.26
C ARG A 25 35.64 51.55 -2.12
N LEU A 26 35.05 51.40 -0.95
CA LEU A 26 35.58 51.87 0.34
C LEU A 26 35.57 50.68 1.33
N PRO A 27 36.61 50.50 2.17
CA PRO A 27 36.68 49.41 3.13
C PRO A 27 35.98 49.82 4.43
N GLY A 28 35.04 49.01 4.90
CA GLY A 28 34.33 49.24 6.15
C GLY A 28 33.78 47.93 6.70
N HIS A 29 34.26 47.58 7.88
CA HIS A 29 33.76 46.56 8.80
C HIS A 29 32.24 46.72 8.99
N ASP A 30 31.47 45.64 8.88
CA ASP A 30 30.53 45.27 9.95
C ASP A 30 29.91 43.89 9.70
N GLU A 31 29.81 43.17 10.80
CA GLU A 31 29.26 41.84 10.98
C GLU A 31 27.75 41.86 10.76
N ASP A 32 27.25 41.08 9.81
CA ASP A 32 25.98 40.32 9.87
C ASP A 32 25.61 39.86 8.45
N ARG A 33 26.24 38.78 8.01
CA ARG A 33 25.72 38.01 6.87
C ARG A 33 25.08 36.76 7.44
N ALA A 34 23.77 36.83 7.68
CA ALA A 34 22.95 35.65 7.90
C ALA A 34 23.13 34.70 6.70
N ALA A 35 23.92 33.66 6.91
CA ALA A 35 24.01 32.53 5.98
C ALA A 35 22.72 31.74 6.14
N ALA A 36 21.80 31.88 5.19
CA ALA A 36 20.70 30.94 5.03
C ALA A 36 21.33 29.59 4.66
N ALA A 37 21.48 28.71 5.64
CA ALA A 37 21.84 27.32 5.40
C ALA A 37 20.67 26.69 4.63
N GLU A 38 20.90 26.35 3.36
CA GLU A 38 19.97 25.50 2.63
C GLU A 38 19.86 24.17 3.39
N PRO A 39 18.64 23.72 3.75
CA PRO A 39 18.49 22.43 4.41
C PRO A 39 18.95 21.37 3.41
N THR A 40 20.10 20.75 3.71
CA THR A 40 20.56 19.58 2.98
C THR A 40 19.61 18.45 3.34
N SER A 41 18.57 18.29 2.53
CA SER A 41 17.65 17.16 2.59
C SER A 41 18.49 15.89 2.46
N THR A 42 18.80 15.27 3.59
CA THR A 42 19.46 13.97 3.59
C THR A 42 18.43 13.01 3.00
N PRO A 43 18.65 12.41 1.82
CA PRO A 43 17.71 11.45 1.29
C PRO A 43 17.61 10.31 2.29
N THR A 44 16.42 10.13 2.87
CA THR A 44 16.12 8.99 3.72
C THR A 44 16.51 7.73 2.95
N PRO A 45 17.34 6.83 3.53
CA PRO A 45 17.72 5.61 2.84
C PRO A 45 16.46 4.84 2.49
N VAL A 46 16.12 4.75 1.20
CA VAL A 46 15.07 3.86 0.73
C VAL A 46 15.53 2.45 1.12
N PRO A 47 14.75 1.67 1.89
CA PRO A 47 15.16 0.33 2.28
C PRO A 47 15.56 -0.44 1.02
N SER A 48 16.81 -0.90 0.94
CA SER A 48 17.26 -1.70 -0.18
C SER A 48 16.52 -3.04 -0.10
N TRP A 49 15.41 -3.17 -0.83
CA TRP A 49 14.61 -4.38 -0.91
C TRP A 49 15.52 -5.53 -1.35
N ARG A 50 15.89 -6.41 -0.42
CA ARG A 50 16.63 -7.61 -0.77
C ARG A 50 15.73 -8.50 -1.64
N PRO A 51 16.17 -8.92 -2.83
CA PRO A 51 15.39 -9.83 -3.65
C PRO A 51 15.14 -11.14 -2.88
N VAL A 52 13.87 -11.52 -2.71
CA VAL A 52 13.53 -12.81 -2.09
C VAL A 52 13.97 -13.94 -3.02
N SER A 53 14.86 -14.81 -2.55
CA SER A 53 15.42 -15.89 -3.35
C SER A 53 14.39 -16.98 -3.64
N ALA A 54 14.57 -17.74 -4.72
CA ALA A 54 13.69 -18.85 -5.04
C ALA A 54 13.76 -19.98 -4.00
N ALA A 55 14.89 -20.15 -3.31
CA ALA A 55 15.03 -21.12 -2.24
C ALA A 55 14.23 -20.70 -1.00
N ALA A 56 14.31 -19.42 -0.63
CA ALA A 56 13.55 -18.85 0.49
C ALA A 56 12.03 -18.98 0.27
N LEU A 57 11.55 -18.73 -0.95
CA LEU A 57 10.12 -18.88 -1.26
C LEU A 57 9.60 -20.32 -1.18
N ARG A 58 10.45 -21.35 -1.25
CA ARG A 58 10.02 -22.75 -1.11
C ARG A 58 9.73 -23.15 0.34
N THR A 59 10.29 -22.42 1.30
CA THR A 59 10.09 -22.70 2.72
C THR A 59 8.88 -21.94 3.27
N VAL A 60 8.27 -21.04 2.48
CA VAL A 60 7.16 -20.23 2.96
C VAL A 60 5.91 -21.08 3.11
N ASP A 61 5.35 -21.07 4.31
CA ASP A 61 4.13 -21.78 4.71
C ASP A 61 3.04 -20.82 5.22
N ALA A 62 3.35 -19.55 5.47
CA ALA A 62 2.36 -18.55 5.85
C ALA A 62 2.65 -17.16 5.25
N VAL A 63 1.58 -16.40 5.03
CA VAL A 63 1.58 -14.98 4.67
C VAL A 63 0.70 -14.24 5.66
N GLU A 64 1.32 -13.38 6.45
CA GLU A 64 0.65 -12.49 7.40
C GLU A 64 0.48 -11.11 6.75
N LEU A 65 -0.74 -10.59 6.76
CA LEU A 65 -1.09 -9.27 6.27
C LEU A 65 -0.87 -8.25 7.38
N GLY A 66 0.14 -7.38 7.21
CA GLY A 66 0.34 -6.20 8.02
C GLY A 66 -0.29 -4.95 7.40
N ALA A 67 -0.21 -3.82 8.10
CA ALA A 67 -0.77 -2.56 7.61
C ALA A 67 -0.06 -2.11 6.33
N GLU A 68 1.26 -1.90 6.36
CA GLU A 68 2.00 -1.42 5.18
C GLU A 68 2.75 -2.50 4.38
N SER A 69 2.62 -3.76 4.77
CA SER A 69 3.42 -4.85 4.19
C SER A 69 2.75 -6.21 4.37
N ILE A 70 3.20 -7.18 3.58
CA ILE A 70 2.96 -8.61 3.87
C ILE A 70 4.24 -9.23 4.42
N VAL A 71 4.10 -10.11 5.40
CA VAL A 71 5.20 -10.85 6.01
C VAL A 71 5.12 -12.30 5.55
N LEU A 72 6.15 -12.77 4.85
CA LEU A 72 6.29 -14.17 4.47
C LEU A 72 6.97 -14.92 5.62
N ARG A 73 6.39 -16.02 6.07
CA ARG A 73 6.90 -16.82 7.19
C ARG A 73 7.19 -18.26 6.78
N SER A 74 8.05 -18.89 7.58
CA SER A 74 8.36 -20.31 7.59
C SER A 74 8.38 -20.73 9.04
N ASP A 75 7.35 -21.45 9.46
CA ASP A 75 6.99 -21.62 10.87
C ASP A 75 6.97 -20.23 11.56
N ASP A 76 7.59 -20.10 12.73
CA ASP A 76 7.66 -18.83 13.46
C ASP A 76 8.64 -17.80 12.89
N ARG A 77 9.39 -18.13 11.81
CA ARG A 77 10.48 -17.28 11.30
C ARG A 77 10.03 -16.40 10.14
N THR A 78 10.37 -15.12 10.21
CA THR A 78 10.22 -14.21 9.07
C THR A 78 11.22 -14.54 7.96
N VAL A 79 10.70 -14.91 6.80
CA VAL A 79 11.46 -15.12 5.56
C VAL A 79 11.71 -13.80 4.85
N SER A 80 10.69 -12.95 4.76
CA SER A 80 10.77 -11.63 4.13
C SER A 80 9.61 -10.74 4.54
N VAL A 81 9.84 -9.43 4.55
CA VAL A 81 8.79 -8.40 4.62
C VAL A 81 8.72 -7.71 3.27
N VAL A 82 7.52 -7.57 2.70
CA VAL A 82 7.29 -7.07 1.34
C VAL A 82 6.33 -5.90 1.41
N SER A 83 6.77 -4.71 1.01
CA SER A 83 5.95 -3.50 1.16
C SER A 83 4.85 -3.36 0.12
N MET A 84 3.70 -2.91 0.60
CA MET A 84 2.53 -2.55 -0.21
C MET A 84 2.70 -1.21 -0.96
N ARG A 85 3.82 -0.51 -0.76
CA ARG A 85 4.19 0.70 -1.52
C ARG A 85 4.87 0.37 -2.86
N ASP A 86 5.17 -0.90 -3.14
CA ASP A 86 5.65 -1.38 -4.45
C ASP A 86 4.75 -2.51 -4.98
N ALA A 87 3.82 -2.16 -5.85
CA ALA A 87 2.88 -3.10 -6.45
C ALA A 87 3.56 -4.14 -7.33
N LYS A 88 4.57 -3.74 -8.11
CA LYS A 88 5.28 -4.63 -9.03
C LYS A 88 6.04 -5.68 -8.23
N HIS A 89 6.73 -5.27 -7.17
CA HIS A 89 7.46 -6.18 -6.31
C HIS A 89 6.51 -7.11 -5.54
N THR A 90 5.46 -6.57 -4.90
CA THR A 90 4.48 -7.36 -4.14
C THR A 90 3.82 -8.43 -4.99
N VAL A 91 3.21 -8.04 -6.11
CA VAL A 91 2.57 -8.99 -7.03
C VAL A 91 3.59 -9.95 -7.63
N GLY A 92 4.82 -9.50 -7.90
CA GLY A 92 5.91 -10.34 -8.40
C GLY A 92 6.35 -11.43 -7.40
N VAL A 93 6.41 -11.11 -6.11
CA VAL A 93 6.70 -12.07 -5.04
C VAL A 93 5.54 -13.08 -4.90
N LEU A 94 4.31 -12.60 -4.83
CA LEU A 94 3.12 -13.47 -4.73
C LEU A 94 2.97 -14.39 -5.94
N ASN A 95 3.23 -13.92 -7.16
CA ASN A 95 3.25 -14.77 -8.36
C ASN A 95 4.29 -15.90 -8.28
N ARG A 96 5.45 -15.63 -7.69
CA ARG A 96 6.51 -16.66 -7.54
C ARG A 96 6.18 -17.68 -6.45
N LEU A 97 5.48 -17.23 -5.40
CA LEU A 97 5.05 -18.07 -4.28
C LEU A 97 3.81 -18.92 -4.64
N LEU A 98 2.76 -18.27 -5.13
CA LEU A 98 1.41 -18.84 -5.30
C LEU A 98 1.11 -19.26 -6.74
N GLY A 99 1.95 -18.88 -7.70
CA GLY A 99 1.74 -19.18 -9.11
C GLY A 99 0.88 -18.14 -9.83
N THR A 100 0.25 -18.55 -10.94
CA THR A 100 -0.47 -17.64 -11.82
C THR A 100 -1.86 -17.31 -11.27
N PRO A 101 -2.20 -16.03 -11.05
CA PRO A 101 -3.52 -15.60 -10.60
C PRO A 101 -4.51 -15.50 -11.76
N ALA A 102 -5.81 -15.54 -11.43
CA ALA A 102 -6.83 -14.96 -12.29
C ALA A 102 -6.69 -13.42 -12.27
N ARG A 103 -6.92 -12.74 -13.40
CA ARG A 103 -6.74 -11.28 -13.50
C ARG A 103 -7.94 -10.57 -14.09
N THR A 104 -8.23 -9.42 -13.50
CA THR A 104 -9.21 -8.44 -14.02
C THR A 104 -8.53 -7.08 -14.04
N GLN A 105 -8.76 -6.31 -15.09
CA GLN A 105 -8.30 -4.92 -15.17
C GLN A 105 -9.50 -3.99 -14.97
N THR A 106 -9.29 -2.94 -14.21
CA THR A 106 -10.25 -1.86 -14.00
C THR A 106 -9.63 -0.59 -14.54
N ALA A 107 -10.21 -0.01 -15.59
CA ALA A 107 -9.84 1.32 -16.05
C ALA A 107 -10.54 2.38 -15.19
N VAL A 108 -10.06 3.62 -15.30
CA VAL A 108 -10.70 4.75 -14.62
C VAL A 108 -12.15 4.87 -15.09
N GLY A 109 -13.10 4.84 -14.16
CA GLY A 109 -14.53 4.98 -14.43
C GLY A 109 -15.28 3.67 -14.69
N ASP A 110 -14.59 2.53 -14.84
CA ASP A 110 -15.25 1.23 -15.11
C ASP A 110 -16.12 0.75 -13.94
N ALA A 111 -15.77 1.14 -12.71
CA ALA A 111 -16.49 0.78 -11.49
C ALA A 111 -16.97 2.03 -10.73
N GLY A 112 -17.24 3.12 -11.46
CA GLY A 112 -17.60 4.42 -10.89
C GLY A 112 -16.38 5.29 -10.58
N ARG A 113 -16.63 6.48 -10.02
CA ARG A 113 -15.57 7.48 -9.72
C ARG A 113 -14.63 7.07 -8.58
N CYS A 114 -15.01 6.01 -7.88
CA CYS A 114 -14.49 5.65 -6.57
C CYS A 114 -13.45 4.53 -6.63
N VAL A 115 -13.39 3.81 -7.75
CA VAL A 115 -12.44 2.71 -7.92
C VAL A 115 -11.26 3.21 -8.75
N PRO A 116 -10.06 3.32 -8.15
CA PRO A 116 -8.88 3.69 -8.90
C PRO A 116 -8.58 2.65 -9.97
N ALA A 117 -8.02 3.11 -11.10
CA ALA A 117 -7.57 2.18 -12.12
C ALA A 117 -6.55 1.21 -11.54
N SER A 118 -6.77 -0.08 -11.75
CA SER A 118 -5.99 -1.13 -11.12
C SER A 118 -5.98 -2.41 -11.94
N THR A 119 -5.03 -3.29 -11.62
CA THR A 119 -5.05 -4.69 -12.05
C THR A 119 -5.26 -5.56 -10.82
N THR A 120 -6.42 -6.20 -10.74
CA THR A 120 -6.73 -7.16 -9.69
C THR A 120 -6.22 -8.54 -10.05
N SER A 121 -5.47 -9.15 -9.15
CA SER A 121 -4.98 -10.53 -9.22
C SER A 121 -5.59 -11.35 -8.08
N THR A 122 -6.16 -12.51 -8.39
CA THR A 122 -6.77 -13.42 -7.40
C THR A 122 -6.14 -14.81 -7.46
N TRP A 123 -5.64 -15.30 -6.33
CA TRP A 123 -5.08 -16.64 -6.17
C TRP A 123 -6.05 -17.54 -5.41
N GLY A 124 -6.48 -18.62 -6.05
CA GLY A 124 -7.31 -19.67 -5.43
C GLY A 124 -8.64 -19.20 -4.83
N GLY A 125 -9.09 -17.98 -5.15
CA GLY A 125 -10.23 -17.35 -4.48
C GLY A 125 -9.99 -16.97 -3.01
N ALA A 126 -8.75 -17.10 -2.53
CA ALA A 126 -8.37 -16.90 -1.13
C ALA A 126 -7.64 -15.58 -0.90
N LEU A 127 -6.84 -15.13 -1.87
CA LEU A 127 -6.11 -13.86 -1.81
C LEU A 127 -6.42 -13.02 -3.03
N ARG A 128 -6.85 -11.78 -2.83
CA ARG A 128 -7.10 -10.79 -3.88
C ARG A 128 -6.18 -9.59 -3.66
N VAL A 129 -5.46 -9.18 -4.70
CA VAL A 129 -4.58 -8.01 -4.67
C VAL A 129 -4.92 -7.10 -5.83
N ALA A 130 -5.38 -5.89 -5.54
CA ALA A 130 -5.55 -4.82 -6.52
C ALA A 130 -4.26 -4.01 -6.60
N ALA A 131 -3.53 -4.10 -7.70
CA ALA A 131 -2.36 -3.27 -7.98
C ALA A 131 -2.80 -1.97 -8.63
N LEU A 132 -2.63 -0.86 -7.91
CA LEU A 132 -3.05 0.47 -8.35
C LEU A 132 -2.12 1.00 -9.44
N ARG A 133 -2.69 1.66 -10.43
CA ARG A 133 -1.94 2.31 -11.51
C ARG A 133 -1.14 3.52 -10.99
N GLU A 134 -1.72 4.24 -10.03
CA GLU A 134 -1.13 5.38 -9.33
C GLU A 134 -1.23 5.11 -7.81
N PRO A 135 -0.32 5.66 -6.97
CA PRO A 135 -0.47 5.55 -5.52
C PRO A 135 -1.81 6.13 -5.07
N ALA A 136 -2.43 5.53 -4.05
CA ALA A 136 -3.52 6.21 -3.35
C ALA A 136 -2.96 7.33 -2.44
N ALA A 137 -3.85 8.11 -1.82
CA ALA A 137 -3.49 9.23 -0.94
C ALA A 137 -2.56 8.80 0.21
N ALA A 138 -2.86 7.67 0.86
CA ALA A 138 -2.03 7.06 1.91
C ALA A 138 -0.64 6.58 1.41
N GLY A 139 -0.43 6.56 0.10
CA GLY A 139 0.81 6.14 -0.55
C GLY A 139 0.96 4.63 -0.74
N ASN A 140 -0.09 3.84 -0.45
CA ASN A 140 -0.14 2.44 -0.86
C ASN A 140 -0.25 2.35 -2.39
N ARG A 141 0.33 1.29 -2.95
CA ARG A 141 0.20 0.95 -4.38
C ARG A 141 -0.54 -0.37 -4.59
N VAL A 142 -0.85 -1.09 -3.52
CA VAL A 142 -1.73 -2.25 -3.56
C VAL A 142 -2.79 -2.14 -2.48
N GLU A 143 -3.91 -2.78 -2.74
CA GLU A 143 -4.91 -3.15 -1.75
C GLU A 143 -5.04 -4.66 -1.73
N ILE A 144 -5.02 -5.24 -0.54
CA ILE A 144 -5.02 -6.68 -0.33
C ILE A 144 -6.29 -7.05 0.43
N ARG A 145 -6.93 -8.15 0.01
CA ARG A 145 -8.03 -8.80 0.70
C ARG A 145 -7.75 -10.29 0.83
N VAL A 146 -7.78 -10.79 2.06
CA VAL A 146 -7.77 -12.21 2.41
C VAL A 146 -9.21 -12.65 2.58
N LEU A 147 -9.59 -13.70 1.86
CA LEU A 147 -10.96 -14.20 1.72
C LEU A 147 -11.11 -15.63 2.26
N ARG A 148 -9.99 -16.29 2.57
CA ARG A 148 -9.88 -17.62 3.18
C ARG A 148 -8.61 -17.68 4.03
N ASP A 149 -8.57 -18.61 4.97
CA ASP A 149 -7.46 -18.90 5.88
C ASP A 149 -6.24 -19.54 5.19
N HIS A 150 -6.38 -20.05 3.96
CA HIS A 150 -5.26 -20.63 3.22
C HIS A 150 -5.39 -20.54 1.70
N VAL A 151 -4.25 -20.64 1.02
CA VAL A 151 -4.13 -20.72 -0.44
C VAL A 151 -3.10 -21.76 -0.82
N ARG A 152 -3.24 -22.39 -2.00
CA ARG A 152 -2.23 -23.32 -2.49
C ARG A 152 -1.04 -22.54 -3.07
N SER A 153 0.16 -22.89 -2.62
CA SER A 153 1.39 -22.44 -3.27
C SER A 153 1.48 -22.97 -4.70
N ARG A 154 2.41 -22.40 -5.48
CA ARG A 154 2.76 -22.90 -6.81
C ARG A 154 3.21 -24.37 -6.80
N LEU A 155 3.72 -24.86 -5.67
CA LEU A 155 4.17 -26.24 -5.49
C LEU A 155 3.09 -27.17 -4.91
N GLY A 156 1.88 -26.65 -4.63
CA GLY A 156 0.74 -27.42 -4.13
C GLY A 156 0.64 -27.50 -2.59
N SER A 157 1.69 -27.15 -1.86
CA SER A 157 1.63 -27.02 -0.39
C SER A 157 0.66 -25.92 0.03
N PRO A 158 -0.09 -26.08 1.13
CA PRO A 158 -0.88 -24.99 1.69
C PRO A 158 0.04 -23.86 2.17
N VAL A 159 -0.44 -22.62 2.03
CA VAL A 159 0.13 -21.42 2.61
C VAL A 159 -0.98 -20.76 3.41
N GLU A 160 -0.79 -20.67 4.73
CA GLU A 160 -1.72 -20.02 5.64
C GLU A 160 -1.76 -18.51 5.35
N LEU A 161 -2.95 -17.93 5.50
CA LEU A 161 -3.20 -16.51 5.34
C LEU A 161 -3.78 -15.99 6.66
N SER A 162 -3.17 -14.96 7.20
CA SER A 162 -3.58 -14.33 8.44
C SER A 162 -3.44 -12.81 8.38
N GLY A 163 -4.09 -12.11 9.31
CA GLY A 163 -3.80 -10.73 9.68
C GLY A 163 -2.93 -10.66 10.95
N PRO A 164 -2.82 -9.47 11.56
CA PRO A 164 -2.08 -9.25 12.80
C PRO A 164 -2.53 -10.21 13.91
N ASP A 165 -1.59 -10.59 14.77
CA ASP A 165 -1.84 -11.48 15.92
C ASP A 165 -2.50 -12.82 15.55
N GLY A 166 -2.26 -13.28 14.32
CA GLY A 166 -2.72 -14.58 13.83
C GLY A 166 -4.19 -14.65 13.46
N VAL A 167 -4.91 -13.52 13.33
CA VAL A 167 -6.33 -13.54 12.92
C VAL A 167 -6.51 -14.15 11.55
N GLN A 168 -7.45 -15.08 11.41
CA GLN A 168 -7.78 -15.73 10.14
C GLN A 168 -9.24 -15.52 9.75
N VAL A 169 -9.52 -15.71 8.46
CA VAL A 169 -10.91 -15.80 7.98
C VAL A 169 -11.55 -17.06 8.56
N GLY A 170 -12.71 -16.90 9.19
CA GLY A 170 -13.40 -17.96 9.93
C GLY A 170 -13.24 -17.89 11.45
N ASP A 171 -12.34 -17.04 11.97
CA ASP A 171 -12.19 -16.84 13.42
C ASP A 171 -13.41 -16.14 14.02
N ASP A 172 -13.78 -16.52 15.24
CA ASP A 172 -14.69 -15.74 16.08
C ASP A 172 -13.90 -14.66 16.84
N VAL A 173 -14.20 -13.40 16.56
CA VAL A 173 -13.54 -12.22 17.15
C VAL A 173 -14.45 -11.44 18.09
N ARG A 174 -15.50 -12.06 18.66
CA ARG A 174 -16.45 -11.39 19.57
C ARG A 174 -15.75 -10.64 20.70
N SER A 175 -14.80 -11.29 21.37
CA SER A 175 -14.07 -10.67 22.47
C SER A 175 -13.30 -9.44 22.01
N ARG A 176 -12.69 -9.46 20.82
CA ARG A 176 -12.00 -8.28 20.27
C ARG A 176 -12.99 -7.15 19.97
N ILE A 177 -14.17 -7.45 19.39
CA ILE A 177 -15.21 -6.46 19.13
C ILE A 177 -15.69 -5.80 20.43
N GLU A 178 -15.93 -6.58 21.48
CA GLU A 178 -16.42 -6.07 22.77
C GLU A 178 -15.41 -5.17 23.49
N HIS A 179 -14.12 -5.45 23.33
CA HIS A 179 -13.04 -4.74 24.01
C HIS A 179 -12.38 -3.64 23.16
N ALA A 180 -12.67 -3.57 21.85
CA ALA A 180 -12.09 -2.57 20.99
C ALA A 180 -12.67 -1.17 21.30
N PRO A 181 -11.81 -0.13 21.28
CA PRO A 181 -12.23 1.27 21.29
C PRO A 181 -13.30 1.57 20.24
N ALA A 182 -14.16 2.55 20.51
CA ALA A 182 -15.29 2.87 19.61
C ALA A 182 -14.84 3.45 18.25
N ASP A 183 -13.69 4.10 18.21
CA ASP A 183 -12.99 4.58 17.01
C ASP A 183 -12.35 3.43 16.21
N GLU A 184 -12.03 2.30 16.84
CA GLU A 184 -11.43 1.15 16.14
C GLU A 184 -12.48 0.14 15.64
N ARG A 185 -13.77 0.36 15.89
CA ARG A 185 -14.84 -0.53 15.43
C ARG A 185 -16.07 0.21 14.94
N GLU A 186 -16.71 -0.35 13.92
CA GLU A 186 -17.92 0.18 13.32
C GLU A 186 -18.95 -0.94 13.16
N SER A 187 -20.19 -0.67 13.59
CA SER A 187 -21.31 -1.56 13.31
C SER A 187 -21.84 -1.26 11.91
N LEU A 188 -21.72 -2.23 11.00
CA LEU A 188 -22.23 -2.16 9.64
C LEU A 188 -23.58 -2.90 9.48
N GLY A 189 -23.92 -3.72 10.47
CA GLY A 189 -25.15 -4.52 10.49
C GLY A 189 -26.38 -3.77 11.01
N SER A 190 -27.51 -4.45 10.94
CA SER A 190 -28.76 -4.07 11.61
C SER A 190 -29.02 -4.98 12.81
N GLU A 191 -30.02 -4.65 13.64
CA GLU A 191 -30.36 -5.48 14.83
C GLU A 191 -30.63 -6.95 14.48
N ASP A 192 -31.20 -7.24 13.30
CA ASP A 192 -31.50 -8.61 12.85
C ASP A 192 -30.35 -9.29 12.08
N ALA A 193 -29.25 -8.58 11.81
CA ALA A 193 -28.12 -9.05 11.03
C ALA A 193 -26.86 -8.26 11.42
N GLU A 194 -26.23 -8.68 12.51
CA GLU A 194 -25.01 -8.03 13.00
C GLU A 194 -23.86 -8.22 12.01
N ALA A 195 -23.11 -7.15 11.79
CA ALA A 195 -21.88 -7.15 11.02
C ALA A 195 -21.00 -6.04 11.57
N TRP A 196 -19.73 -6.33 11.76
CA TRP A 196 -18.78 -5.40 12.32
C TRP A 196 -17.61 -5.21 11.37
N GLN A 197 -17.10 -3.99 11.35
CA GLN A 197 -15.74 -3.73 10.91
C GLN A 197 -14.89 -3.42 12.13
N LEU A 198 -13.70 -4.03 12.20
CA LEU A 198 -12.78 -3.86 13.31
C LEU A 198 -11.36 -3.62 12.78
N LEU A 199 -10.71 -2.57 13.26
CA LEU A 199 -9.30 -2.30 13.05
C LEU A 199 -8.48 -3.27 13.90
N LEU A 200 -7.61 -4.05 13.26
CA LEU A 200 -6.68 -4.96 13.95
C LEU A 200 -5.33 -4.29 14.22
N ALA A 201 -4.86 -3.46 13.30
CA ALA A 201 -3.62 -2.73 13.45
C ALA A 201 -3.64 -1.45 12.59
N PRO A 202 -3.34 -0.28 13.16
CA PRO A 202 -3.17 0.94 12.38
C PRO A 202 -1.90 0.87 11.54
N GLY A 203 -1.80 1.68 10.50
CA GLY A 203 -0.51 1.88 9.87
C GLY A 203 -0.46 2.66 8.57
N TRP A 204 -1.54 3.30 8.11
CA TRP A 204 -1.47 4.23 7.00
C TRP A 204 -1.84 5.64 7.46
N PRO A 205 -1.28 6.71 6.85
CA PRO A 205 -1.66 8.07 7.16
C PRO A 205 -3.16 8.29 6.89
N SER A 206 -3.84 8.87 7.86
CA SER A 206 -5.21 9.38 7.76
C SER A 206 -5.16 10.89 7.94
N ASP A 207 -4.66 11.59 6.92
CA ASP A 207 -4.32 13.01 7.00
C ASP A 207 -5.57 13.92 7.02
N HIS A 208 -6.76 13.36 6.74
CA HIS A 208 -8.04 14.06 6.82
C HIS A 208 -8.99 13.30 7.74
N ASP A 209 -9.75 14.04 8.54
CA ASP A 209 -10.76 13.49 9.47
C ASP A 209 -11.79 12.58 8.77
N ASP A 210 -11.98 12.74 7.46
CA ASP A 210 -12.91 11.94 6.66
C ASP A 210 -12.36 10.59 6.18
N ASP A 211 -11.05 10.35 6.33
CA ASP A 211 -10.35 9.16 5.79
C ASP A 211 -10.53 7.91 6.67
N GLY A 212 -11.02 8.07 7.91
CA GLY A 212 -11.15 7.00 8.90
C GLY A 212 -9.80 6.47 9.39
N ASP A 213 -9.81 5.54 10.34
CA ASP A 213 -8.57 4.91 10.83
C ASP A 213 -8.09 3.84 9.86
N ASN A 214 -6.94 4.10 9.21
CA ASN A 214 -6.43 3.25 8.13
C ASN A 214 -5.37 2.24 8.61
N GLY A 215 -5.61 0.97 8.26
CA GLY A 215 -4.69 -0.11 8.62
C GLY A 215 -5.16 -1.47 8.11
N VAL A 216 -4.87 -2.51 8.89
CA VAL A 216 -5.47 -3.83 8.69
C VAL A 216 -6.77 -3.87 9.45
N SER A 217 -7.86 -4.16 8.74
CA SER A 217 -9.17 -4.35 9.36
C SER A 217 -9.78 -5.69 8.97
N VAL A 218 -10.79 -6.11 9.71
CA VAL A 218 -11.65 -7.25 9.37
C VAL A 218 -13.08 -6.82 9.16
N LEU A 219 -13.77 -7.54 8.30
CA LEU A 219 -15.23 -7.51 8.20
C LEU A 219 -15.79 -8.82 8.74
N THR A 220 -16.83 -8.74 9.57
CA THR A 220 -17.48 -9.90 10.16
C THR A 220 -18.91 -10.07 9.69
N GLN A 221 -19.37 -11.31 9.77
CA GLN A 221 -20.79 -11.62 9.88
C GLN A 221 -21.02 -12.11 11.30
N GLU A 222 -21.89 -11.42 12.04
CA GLU A 222 -21.92 -11.44 13.50
C GLU A 222 -20.51 -11.16 14.05
N SER A 223 -19.88 -12.15 14.69
CA SER A 223 -18.50 -12.07 15.17
C SER A 223 -17.51 -12.93 14.37
N THR A 224 -17.96 -13.61 13.32
CA THR A 224 -17.08 -14.45 12.49
C THR A 224 -16.41 -13.63 11.39
N VAL A 225 -15.08 -13.69 11.30
CA VAL A 225 -14.31 -12.99 10.26
C VAL A 225 -14.64 -13.54 8.88
N THR A 226 -15.05 -12.67 7.96
CA THR A 226 -15.34 -13.01 6.57
C THR A 226 -14.27 -12.53 5.60
N VAL A 227 -13.64 -11.39 5.92
CA VAL A 227 -12.58 -10.77 5.11
C VAL A 227 -11.58 -10.09 6.03
N ILE A 228 -10.30 -10.18 5.69
CA ILE A 228 -9.23 -9.33 6.24
C ILE A 228 -8.72 -8.44 5.12
N GLY A 229 -8.51 -7.14 5.38
CA GLY A 229 -8.13 -6.19 4.35
C GLY A 229 -7.11 -5.17 4.80
N SER A 230 -6.22 -4.78 3.89
CA SER A 230 -5.30 -3.65 4.10
C SER A 230 -4.97 -2.94 2.76
N PRO A 231 -4.93 -1.59 2.74
CA PRO A 231 -5.64 -0.74 3.68
C PRO A 231 -7.15 -1.02 3.63
N MET A 232 -7.82 -0.86 4.78
CA MET A 232 -9.27 -0.92 4.90
C MET A 232 -9.72 -0.03 6.06
N PRO A 233 -10.08 1.24 5.82
CA PRO A 233 -10.39 2.20 6.88
C PRO A 233 -11.67 1.86 7.63
N VAL A 234 -11.66 2.10 8.95
CA VAL A 234 -12.87 2.10 9.81
C VAL A 234 -13.39 3.54 9.93
N HIS A 235 -14.70 3.75 9.94
CA HIS A 235 -15.34 5.08 10.02
C HIS A 235 -15.00 6.05 8.88
N ALA A 236 -14.67 5.55 7.69
CA ALA A 236 -14.49 6.42 6.53
C ALA A 236 -15.83 7.09 6.16
N THR A 237 -15.94 8.40 6.37
CA THR A 237 -17.15 9.19 6.07
C THR A 237 -17.18 9.66 4.62
N ARG A 238 -16.01 9.73 3.96
CA ARG A 238 -15.92 9.96 2.53
C ARG A 238 -16.31 8.68 1.78
N THR A 239 -17.50 8.70 1.20
CA THR A 239 -17.90 7.76 0.16
C THR A 239 -17.16 8.09 -1.13
N CYS A 240 -15.91 7.65 -1.23
CA CYS A 240 -15.40 7.18 -2.52
C CYS A 240 -15.81 5.71 -2.62
#